data_AF-A0A059WJD6-F1
#
_entry.id   AF-A0A059WJD6-F1
#
_cell.length_a   1.000
_cell.length_b   1.000
_cell.length_c   1.000
_cell.angle_alpha   90.00
_cell.angle_beta   90.00
_cell.angle_gamma   90.00
#
_symmetry.space_group_name_H-M   'P 1'
#
loop_
_entity.id
_entity.type
_entity.pdbx_description
1 polymer ?
#
loop_
_entity_poly.entity_id
_entity_poly.type
_entity_poly.pdbx_seq_one_letter_code
_entity_poly.pdbx_strand_id
1 'polypeptide(L)'
;QPAHEPTPPQSLAFLPAAEEEISLETTLHPALENTLSPPLTALVESLTPATLGETMRHIFTDLARLLDYLRLIEKKVQQDKLLASTFSVFNNVHKESLALIERIDADMLHLEGASEELLSTLDGISYAIGHEIGRVYGFELVGINDPQSPPLRAKLERAHGMLRNCFQQSIIALTQVFNPALDGEELFNDFHARREEALILYRDLWNLVGLARRADKECDQFSVALLLAHLKRFRDGSMCFLMYKDWEEYERFVKKVTAARRILEIGPALEGLACYL
;
A
#
# COMPACT_ATOMS: atom_id res chain seq x y z
N GLN A 1 0.13 -44.19 -16.15
CA GLN A 1 -0.05 -42.72 -15.96
C GLN A 1 1.30 -42.16 -15.58
N PRO A 2 1.91 -41.27 -16.38
CA PRO A 2 3.17 -40.65 -16.00
C PRO A 2 2.91 -39.51 -15.00
N ALA A 3 3.81 -39.40 -14.03
CA ALA A 3 3.83 -38.37 -13.00
C ALA A 3 4.11 -37.00 -13.63
N HIS A 4 3.28 -36.01 -13.32
CA HIS A 4 3.54 -34.62 -13.64
C HIS A 4 4.50 -34.06 -12.59
N GLU A 5 5.76 -33.85 -12.97
CA GLU A 5 6.65 -32.95 -12.23
C GLU A 5 6.19 -31.49 -12.45
N PRO A 6 6.21 -30.64 -11.41
CA PRO A 6 5.92 -29.22 -11.56
C PRO A 6 7.12 -28.51 -12.20
N THR A 7 6.89 -27.90 -13.35
CA THR A 7 7.82 -27.01 -14.06
C THR A 7 8.22 -25.85 -13.14
N PRO A 8 9.51 -25.49 -13.04
CA PRO A 8 9.94 -24.32 -12.27
C PRO A 8 9.38 -23.02 -12.90
N PRO A 9 9.10 -21.99 -12.09
CA PRO A 9 8.60 -20.71 -12.61
C PRO A 9 9.64 -20.11 -13.57
N GLN A 10 9.18 -19.79 -14.78
CA GLN A 10 9.98 -19.17 -15.82
C GLN A 10 10.49 -17.80 -15.32
N SER A 11 11.79 -17.59 -15.47
CA SER A 11 12.49 -16.33 -15.18
C SER A 11 11.77 -15.15 -15.85
N LEU A 12 11.32 -14.19 -15.04
CA LEU A 12 10.72 -12.94 -15.48
C LEU A 12 11.82 -12.06 -16.11
N ALA A 13 11.91 -12.08 -17.43
CA ALA A 13 12.57 -11.03 -18.20
C ALA A 13 11.75 -9.73 -18.01
N PHE A 14 12.12 -8.95 -17.00
CA PHE A 14 11.60 -7.61 -16.79
C PHE A 14 12.00 -6.71 -17.97
N LEU A 15 11.12 -5.76 -18.29
CA LEU A 15 11.19 -4.79 -19.39
C LEU A 15 12.62 -4.32 -19.71
N PRO A 16 12.96 -4.07 -21.00
CA PRO A 16 14.27 -3.56 -21.36
C PRO A 16 14.51 -2.23 -20.64
N ALA A 17 15.63 -2.17 -19.91
CA ALA A 17 16.16 -0.96 -19.32
C ALA A 17 16.35 0.10 -20.41
N ALA A 18 15.36 0.97 -20.59
CA ALA A 18 15.45 2.11 -21.47
C ALA A 18 16.05 3.27 -20.68
N GLU A 19 17.38 3.37 -20.69
CA GLU A 19 18.27 4.55 -20.60
C GLU A 19 18.01 5.69 -19.57
N GLU A 20 16.95 5.64 -18.75
CA GLU A 20 16.65 6.59 -17.67
C GLU A 20 17.15 6.11 -16.28
N GLU A 21 17.74 4.92 -16.20
CA GLU A 21 18.21 4.33 -14.93
C GLU A 21 19.32 5.14 -14.23
N ILE A 22 20.10 5.93 -14.99
CA ILE A 22 21.34 6.56 -14.47
C ILE A 22 21.08 7.86 -13.69
N SER A 23 19.88 8.46 -13.76
CA SER A 23 19.57 9.73 -13.06
C SER A 23 18.70 9.59 -11.80
N LEU A 24 18.12 8.42 -11.54
CA LEU A 24 17.16 8.22 -10.45
C LEU A 24 17.79 7.71 -9.14
N GLU A 25 18.91 6.99 -9.20
CA GLU A 25 19.65 6.56 -7.99
C GLU A 25 20.15 7.76 -7.18
N THR A 26 20.57 8.84 -7.83
CA THR A 26 21.15 10.02 -7.16
C THR A 26 20.10 10.93 -6.51
N THR A 27 18.82 10.83 -6.89
CA THR A 27 17.74 11.72 -6.40
C THR A 27 16.89 11.12 -5.27
N LEU A 28 16.94 9.81 -5.04
CA LEU A 28 16.16 9.16 -3.97
C LEU A 28 16.86 9.17 -2.60
N HIS A 29 18.19 9.22 -2.56
CA HIS A 29 18.98 9.11 -1.33
C HIS A 29 18.85 10.26 -0.31
N PRO A 30 18.63 11.55 -0.66
CA PRO A 30 18.61 12.61 0.33
C PRO A 30 17.25 12.85 1.01
N ALA A 31 16.18 12.14 0.63
CA ALA A 31 14.81 12.40 1.11
C ALA A 31 14.24 11.33 2.06
N LEU A 32 14.99 10.26 2.35
CA LEU A 32 14.65 9.23 3.33
C LEU A 32 15.35 9.57 4.64
N GLU A 33 14.72 10.38 5.48
CA GLU A 33 15.21 10.63 6.85
C GLU A 33 15.09 9.32 7.65
N ASN A 34 16.15 8.51 7.59
CA ASN A 34 16.33 7.24 8.30
C ASN A 34 16.38 7.44 9.82
N THR A 35 15.23 7.74 10.42
CA THR A 35 15.12 7.87 11.88
C THR A 35 14.02 6.96 12.40
N LEU A 36 14.40 6.04 13.27
CA LEU A 36 13.47 5.24 14.06
C LEU A 36 12.52 6.16 14.82
N SER A 37 11.30 5.68 15.06
CA SER A 37 10.39 6.40 15.95
C SER A 37 11.00 6.53 17.36
N PRO A 38 10.63 7.56 18.14
CA PRO A 38 11.15 7.71 19.49
C PRO A 38 10.95 6.47 20.38
N PRO A 39 9.80 5.76 20.34
CA PRO A 39 9.63 4.51 21.09
C PRO A 39 10.63 3.42 20.70
N LEU A 40 10.88 3.22 19.40
CA LEU A 40 11.84 2.22 18.92
C LEU A 40 13.29 2.61 19.26
N THR A 41 13.61 3.90 19.20
CA THR A 41 14.94 4.41 19.58
C THR A 41 15.23 4.13 21.05
N ALA A 42 14.28 4.45 21.94
CA ALA A 42 14.41 4.18 23.37
C ALA A 42 14.50 2.67 23.66
N LEU A 43 13.74 1.85 22.91
CA LEU A 43 13.79 0.39 23.03
C LEU A 43 15.21 -0.12 22.74
N VAL A 44 15.77 0.17 21.57
CA VAL A 44 17.08 -0.37 21.16
C VAL A 44 18.23 0.11 22.05
N GLU A 45 18.13 1.32 22.62
CA GLU A 45 19.12 1.86 23.57
C GLU A 45 19.07 1.18 24.94
N SER A 46 17.93 0.59 25.31
CA SER A 46 17.76 -0.14 26.57
C SER A 46 18.24 -1.60 26.53
N LEU A 47 18.50 -2.14 25.34
CA LEU A 47 18.84 -3.55 25.16
C LEU A 47 20.28 -3.85 25.60
N THR A 48 20.42 -4.97 26.30
CA THR A 48 21.73 -5.50 26.74
C THR A 48 21.86 -6.95 26.27
N PRO A 49 23.02 -7.37 25.73
CA PRO A 49 24.25 -6.60 25.52
C PRO A 49 24.11 -5.54 24.41
N ALA A 50 25.04 -4.58 24.35
CA ALA A 50 25.00 -3.50 23.35
C ALA A 50 25.01 -4.01 21.90
N THR A 51 25.60 -5.18 21.66
CA THR A 51 25.60 -5.89 20.36
C THR A 51 24.18 -6.29 19.92
N LEU A 52 23.33 -6.71 20.86
CA LEU A 52 21.91 -6.98 20.61
C LEU A 52 21.17 -5.70 20.23
N GLY A 53 21.38 -4.61 20.99
CA GLY A 53 20.80 -3.30 20.70
C GLY A 53 21.16 -2.79 19.30
N GLU A 54 22.42 -2.91 18.91
CA GLU A 54 22.90 -2.51 17.59
C GLU A 54 22.31 -3.36 16.46
N THR A 55 22.20 -4.67 16.66
CA THR A 55 21.56 -5.58 15.69
C THR A 55 20.09 -5.21 15.49
N MET A 56 19.36 -5.01 16.59
CA MET A 56 17.95 -4.61 16.52
C MET A 56 17.77 -3.23 15.87
N ARG A 57 18.67 -2.28 16.15
CA ARG A 57 18.67 -0.97 15.50
C ARG A 57 18.76 -1.10 13.97
N HIS A 58 19.66 -1.94 13.47
CA HIS A 58 19.80 -2.17 12.03
C HIS A 58 18.53 -2.76 11.43
N ILE A 59 17.98 -3.82 12.02
CA ILE A 59 16.78 -4.50 11.52
C ILE A 59 15.58 -3.54 11.50
N PHE A 60 15.34 -2.80 12.59
CA PHE A 60 14.26 -1.81 12.62
C PHE A 60 14.46 -0.69 11.60
N THR A 61 15.69 -0.25 11.38
CA THR A 61 16.01 0.80 10.40
C THR A 61 15.74 0.32 8.98
N ASP A 62 16.12 -0.91 8.65
CA ASP A 62 15.85 -1.52 7.34
C ASP A 62 14.33 -1.68 7.10
N LEU A 63 13.58 -2.14 8.10
CA LEU A 63 12.12 -2.22 8.02
C LEU A 63 11.45 -0.85 7.87
N ALA A 64 11.92 0.17 8.59
CA ALA A 64 11.41 1.53 8.47
C ALA A 64 11.69 2.11 7.07
N ARG A 65 12.88 1.88 6.54
CA ARG A 65 13.28 2.28 5.18
C ARG A 65 12.41 1.61 4.11
N LEU A 66 12.07 0.33 4.28
CA LEU A 66 11.13 -0.38 3.41
C LEU A 66 9.74 0.25 3.45
N LEU A 67 9.24 0.65 4.62
CA LEU A 67 7.98 1.37 4.75
C LEU A 67 8.02 2.74 4.05
N ASP A 68 9.16 3.44 4.08
CA ASP A 68 9.28 4.73 3.40
C ASP A 68 9.30 4.59 1.87
N TYR A 69 9.91 3.54 1.32
CA TYR A 69 9.76 3.23 -0.10
C TYR A 69 8.29 3.01 -0.48
N LEU A 70 7.53 2.33 0.38
CA LEU A 70 6.11 2.12 0.17
C LEU A 70 5.31 3.44 0.23
N ARG A 71 5.62 4.35 1.15
CA ARG A 71 5.03 5.70 1.17
C ARG A 71 5.32 6.50 -0.10
N LEU A 72 6.52 6.34 -0.69
CA LEU A 72 6.84 6.94 -1.99
C LEU A 72 5.98 6.36 -3.12
N ILE A 73 5.76 5.04 -3.11
CA ILE A 73 4.85 4.37 -4.05
C ILE A 73 3.43 4.91 -3.90
N GLU A 74 2.91 5.02 -2.68
CA GLU A 74 1.57 5.55 -2.41
C GLU A 74 1.38 6.96 -2.97
N LYS A 75 2.32 7.89 -2.69
CA LYS A 75 2.29 9.25 -3.22
C LYS A 75 2.32 9.27 -4.75
N LYS A 76 3.13 8.43 -5.39
CA LYS A 76 3.21 8.34 -6.86
C LYS A 76 1.93 7.77 -7.46
N VAL A 77 1.38 6.73 -6.82
CA VAL A 77 0.11 6.11 -7.22
C VAL A 77 -1.05 7.11 -7.10
N GLN A 78 -1.07 8.01 -6.11
CA GLN A 78 -2.12 9.03 -6.00
C GLN A 78 -2.01 10.14 -7.07
N GLN A 79 -0.81 10.45 -7.56
CA GLN A 79 -0.57 11.58 -8.48
C GLN A 79 -0.81 11.28 -9.97
N ASP A 80 -1.22 10.05 -10.33
CA ASP A 80 -1.44 9.61 -11.72
C ASP A 80 -0.21 9.76 -12.63
N LYS A 81 0.98 9.89 -12.02
CA LYS A 81 2.25 10.11 -12.71
C LYS A 81 3.09 8.84 -12.71
N LEU A 82 3.36 8.36 -13.92
CA LEU A 82 4.46 7.48 -14.36
C LEU A 82 4.58 6.09 -13.69
N LEU A 83 4.19 5.08 -14.45
CA LEU A 83 4.32 3.64 -14.14
C LEU A 83 5.78 3.20 -13.92
N ALA A 84 6.69 3.59 -14.81
CA ALA A 84 8.09 3.13 -14.76
C ALA A 84 8.80 3.51 -13.45
N SER A 85 8.57 4.74 -12.98
CA SER A 85 9.18 5.23 -11.75
C SER A 85 8.63 4.55 -10.48
N THR A 86 7.42 3.99 -10.53
CA THR A 86 6.82 3.24 -9.42
C THR A 86 7.36 1.80 -9.40
N PHE A 87 7.53 1.19 -10.57
CA PHE A 87 8.16 -0.12 -10.69
C PHE A 87 9.61 -0.14 -10.21
N SER A 88 10.38 0.91 -10.52
CA SER A 88 11.75 1.06 -10.01
C SER A 88 11.78 1.06 -8.46
N VAL A 89 10.82 1.74 -7.80
CA VAL A 89 10.74 1.73 -6.33
C VAL A 89 10.35 0.34 -5.80
N PHE A 90 9.42 -0.36 -6.45
CA PHE A 90 9.14 -1.76 -6.11
C PHE A 90 10.39 -2.63 -6.23
N ASN A 91 11.16 -2.53 -7.31
CA ASN A 91 12.41 -3.29 -7.47
C ASN A 91 13.40 -3.03 -6.32
N ASN A 92 13.48 -1.79 -5.83
CA ASN A 92 14.30 -1.48 -4.64
C ASN A 92 13.73 -2.15 -3.38
N VAL A 93 12.42 -2.11 -3.17
CA VAL A 93 11.76 -2.85 -2.06
C VAL A 93 12.09 -4.34 -2.14
N HIS A 94 12.06 -4.95 -3.32
CA HIS A 94 12.43 -6.35 -3.51
C HIS A 94 13.87 -6.61 -3.07
N LYS A 95 14.82 -5.87 -3.66
CA LYS A 95 16.26 -6.05 -3.38
C LYS A 95 16.59 -5.86 -1.91
N GLU A 96 16.05 -4.80 -1.31
CA GLU A 96 16.30 -4.47 0.10
C GLU A 96 15.61 -5.45 1.06
N SER A 97 14.46 -6.02 0.68
CA SER A 97 13.81 -7.07 1.47
C SER A 97 14.62 -8.37 1.48
N LEU A 98 15.19 -8.76 0.33
CA LEU A 98 16.07 -9.93 0.27
C LEU A 98 17.36 -9.69 1.07
N ALA A 99 17.97 -8.50 0.94
CA ALA A 99 19.15 -8.14 1.73
C ALA A 99 18.87 -8.12 3.24
N LEU A 100 17.67 -7.69 3.65
CA LEU A 100 17.24 -7.75 5.05
C LEU A 100 17.11 -9.19 5.55
N ILE A 101 16.49 -10.09 4.77
CA ILE A 101 16.37 -11.51 5.13
C ILE A 101 17.76 -12.13 5.31
N GLU A 102 18.65 -11.96 4.32
CA GLU A 102 20.01 -12.49 4.37
C GLU A 102 20.79 -11.97 5.59
N ARG A 103 20.56 -10.70 5.96
CA ARG A 103 21.17 -10.09 7.15
C ARG A 103 20.61 -10.68 8.44
N ILE A 104 19.29 -10.80 8.57
CA ILE A 104 18.65 -11.41 9.74
C ILE A 104 19.20 -12.84 9.94
N ASP A 105 19.22 -13.63 8.87
CA ASP A 105 19.69 -15.01 8.92
C ASP A 105 21.17 -15.10 9.33
N ALA A 106 22.01 -14.17 8.86
CA ALA A 106 23.42 -14.07 9.24
C ALA A 106 23.60 -13.65 10.71
N ASP A 107 22.83 -12.65 11.16
CA ASP A 107 22.91 -12.10 12.51
C ASP A 107 22.46 -13.14 13.55
N MET A 108 21.43 -13.94 13.25
CA MET A 108 20.92 -14.99 14.12
C MET A 108 21.98 -16.03 14.52
N LEU A 109 22.99 -16.28 13.69
CA LEU A 109 24.08 -17.22 13.99
C LEU A 109 25.08 -16.70 15.03
N HIS A 110 25.13 -15.39 15.22
CA HIS A 110 26.15 -14.70 16.02
C HIS A 110 25.56 -13.79 17.11
N LEU A 111 24.23 -13.81 17.29
CA LEU A 111 23.54 -12.89 18.18
C LEU A 111 23.71 -13.29 19.65
N GLU A 112 24.67 -12.65 20.32
CA GLU A 112 24.87 -12.81 21.75
C GLU A 112 23.71 -12.23 22.57
N GLY A 113 23.24 -12.99 23.57
CA GLY A 113 22.15 -12.56 24.45
C GLY A 113 20.76 -12.70 23.87
N ALA A 114 20.60 -13.33 22.70
CA ALA A 114 19.29 -13.63 22.13
C ALA A 114 18.53 -14.69 22.94
N SER A 115 17.25 -14.43 23.22
CA SER A 115 16.34 -15.45 23.74
C SER A 115 15.87 -16.38 22.61
N GLU A 116 15.41 -17.58 22.96
CA GLU A 116 14.79 -18.50 21.99
C GLU A 116 13.56 -17.87 21.31
N GLU A 117 12.79 -17.07 22.06
CA GLU A 117 11.66 -16.31 21.54
C GLU A 117 12.08 -15.26 20.50
N LEU A 118 13.18 -14.54 20.73
CA LEU A 118 13.71 -13.59 19.77
C LEU A 118 14.15 -14.29 18.48
N LEU A 119 14.91 -15.39 18.59
CA LEU A 119 15.38 -16.14 17.43
C LEU A 119 14.21 -16.71 16.62
N SER A 120 13.21 -17.27 17.28
CA SER A 120 11.97 -17.75 16.64
C SER A 120 11.20 -16.62 15.96
N THR A 121 11.15 -15.44 16.57
CA THR A 121 10.48 -14.26 15.99
C THR A 121 11.22 -13.76 14.76
N LEU A 122 12.55 -13.70 14.80
CA LEU A 122 13.38 -13.30 13.65
C LEU A 122 13.25 -14.28 12.47
N ASP A 123 13.27 -15.59 12.73
CA ASP A 123 13.02 -16.62 11.71
C ASP A 123 11.63 -16.46 11.08
N GLY A 124 10.61 -16.27 11.93
CA GLY A 124 9.24 -16.01 11.48
C GLY A 124 9.11 -14.75 10.61
N ILE A 125 9.85 -13.69 10.95
CA ILE A 125 9.91 -12.45 10.17
C ILE A 125 10.59 -12.68 8.82
N SER A 126 11.77 -13.31 8.78
CA SER A 126 12.48 -13.67 7.55
C SER A 126 11.57 -14.46 6.60
N TYR A 127 10.91 -15.50 7.13
CA TYR A 127 9.95 -16.31 6.38
C TYR A 127 8.77 -15.49 5.85
N ALA A 128 8.14 -14.68 6.70
CA ALA A 128 6.97 -13.89 6.32
C ALA A 128 7.29 -12.87 5.21
N ILE A 129 8.43 -12.17 5.32
CA ILE A 129 8.89 -11.22 4.31
C ILE A 129 9.18 -11.97 3.00
N GLY A 130 9.91 -13.08 3.05
CA GLY A 130 10.24 -13.87 1.87
C GLY A 130 8.98 -14.38 1.16
N HIS A 131 8.00 -14.86 1.91
CA HIS A 131 6.72 -15.32 1.39
C HIS A 131 5.93 -14.19 0.72
N GLU A 132 5.74 -13.06 1.40
CA GLU A 132 4.95 -11.94 0.88
C GLU A 132 5.62 -11.28 -0.34
N ILE A 133 6.94 -11.13 -0.35
CA ILE A 133 7.70 -10.71 -1.54
C ILE A 133 7.46 -11.71 -2.68
N GLY A 134 7.69 -13.01 -2.45
CA GLY A 134 7.45 -14.04 -3.46
C GLY A 134 6.03 -14.00 -4.03
N ARG A 135 5.04 -13.76 -3.16
CA ARG A 135 3.63 -13.64 -3.55
C ARG A 135 3.35 -12.39 -4.39
N VAL A 136 3.87 -11.22 -3.99
CA VAL A 136 3.68 -9.97 -4.72
C VAL A 136 4.29 -10.03 -6.11
N TYR A 137 5.53 -10.51 -6.24
CA TYR A 137 6.22 -10.57 -7.53
C TYR A 137 5.81 -11.77 -8.38
N GLY A 138 5.38 -12.86 -7.76
CA GLY A 138 4.96 -14.09 -8.45
C GLY A 138 3.49 -14.11 -8.88
N PHE A 139 2.62 -13.28 -8.27
CA PHE A 139 1.19 -13.29 -8.56
C PHE A 139 0.60 -11.90 -8.79
N GLU A 140 0.77 -10.96 -7.86
CA GLU A 140 0.05 -9.67 -7.93
C GLU A 140 0.57 -8.75 -9.04
N LEU A 141 1.89 -8.69 -9.20
CA LEU A 141 2.55 -7.89 -10.24
C LEU A 141 2.72 -8.66 -11.56
N VAL A 142 2.23 -9.90 -11.66
CA VAL A 142 2.27 -10.64 -12.94
C VAL A 142 1.16 -10.18 -13.88
N GLY A 143 1.45 -10.19 -15.19
CA GLY A 143 0.44 -9.90 -16.22
C GLY A 143 -0.06 -8.45 -16.21
N ILE A 144 0.79 -7.49 -15.82
CA ILE A 144 0.47 -6.05 -15.86
C ILE A 144 0.06 -5.58 -17.27
N ASN A 145 0.56 -6.27 -18.30
CA ASN A 145 0.28 -5.97 -19.70
C ASN A 145 -0.95 -6.71 -20.26
N ASP A 146 -1.65 -7.50 -19.43
CA ASP A 146 -2.83 -8.27 -19.86
C ASP A 146 -4.09 -7.39 -19.83
N PRO A 147 -4.79 -7.21 -20.98
CA PRO A 147 -6.03 -6.44 -21.07
C PRO A 147 -7.18 -6.97 -20.21
N GLN A 148 -7.14 -8.25 -19.81
CA GLN A 148 -8.14 -8.88 -18.94
C GLN A 148 -7.80 -8.77 -17.45
N SER A 149 -6.62 -8.24 -17.13
CA SER A 149 -6.19 -8.14 -15.74
C SER A 149 -6.83 -6.96 -15.01
N PRO A 150 -6.95 -7.02 -13.67
CA PRO A 150 -7.38 -5.87 -12.87
C PRO A 150 -6.55 -4.64 -13.26
N PRO A 151 -7.14 -3.43 -13.30
CA PRO A 151 -6.39 -2.30 -13.80
C PRO A 151 -5.14 -2.09 -12.95
N LEU A 152 -4.04 -1.75 -13.63
CA LEU A 152 -2.68 -1.73 -13.09
C LEU A 152 -2.57 -1.07 -11.70
N ARG A 153 -3.30 0.02 -11.47
CA ARG A 153 -3.31 0.71 -10.18
C ARG A 153 -3.84 -0.16 -9.03
N ALA A 154 -4.88 -0.96 -9.27
CA ALA A 154 -5.41 -1.89 -8.27
C ALA A 154 -4.37 -2.94 -7.87
N LYS A 155 -3.59 -3.43 -8.84
CA LYS A 155 -2.49 -4.36 -8.58
C LYS A 155 -1.39 -3.71 -7.75
N LEU A 156 -1.00 -2.48 -8.10
CA LEU A 156 0.01 -1.71 -7.35
C LEU A 156 -0.45 -1.40 -5.92
N GLU A 157 -1.71 -0.99 -5.73
CA GLU A 157 -2.28 -0.71 -4.41
C GLU A 157 -2.33 -1.98 -3.55
N ARG A 158 -2.75 -3.11 -4.13
CA ARG A 158 -2.79 -4.38 -3.40
C ARG A 158 -1.38 -4.85 -3.03
N ALA A 159 -0.44 -4.83 -3.97
CA ALA A 159 0.96 -5.14 -3.71
C ALA A 159 1.54 -4.25 -2.61
N HIS A 160 1.31 -2.94 -2.69
CA HIS A 160 1.70 -1.98 -1.66
C HIS A 160 1.08 -2.33 -0.30
N GLY A 161 -0.23 -2.56 -0.24
CA GLY A 161 -0.94 -2.86 1.00
C GLY A 161 -0.45 -4.16 1.66
N MET A 162 -0.16 -5.18 0.87
CA MET A 162 0.40 -6.45 1.35
C MET A 162 1.77 -6.25 1.98
N LEU A 163 2.71 -5.63 1.26
CA LEU A 163 4.07 -5.39 1.77
C LEU A 163 4.06 -4.46 2.98
N ARG A 164 3.25 -3.40 2.94
CA ARG A 164 3.13 -2.45 4.05
C ARG A 164 2.64 -3.16 5.31
N ASN A 165 1.61 -3.99 5.19
CA ASN A 165 1.11 -4.77 6.32
C ASN A 165 2.18 -5.74 6.83
N CYS A 166 2.86 -6.47 5.93
CA CYS A 166 3.94 -7.39 6.29
C CYS A 166 5.02 -6.70 7.13
N PHE A 167 5.60 -5.60 6.63
CA PHE A 167 6.67 -4.89 7.35
C PHE A 167 6.20 -4.27 8.68
N GLN A 168 4.98 -3.73 8.74
CA GLN A 168 4.43 -3.22 10.01
C GLN A 168 4.25 -4.34 11.03
N GLN A 169 3.73 -5.50 10.62
CA GLN A 169 3.59 -6.64 11.52
C GLN A 169 4.94 -7.19 11.96
N SER A 170 5.96 -7.19 11.09
CA SER A 170 7.33 -7.56 11.47
C SER A 170 7.90 -6.63 12.55
N ILE A 171 7.71 -5.31 12.41
CA ILE A 171 8.15 -4.35 13.43
C ILE A 171 7.39 -4.58 14.75
N ILE A 172 6.07 -4.76 14.72
CA ILE A 172 5.26 -4.98 15.92
C ILE A 172 5.68 -6.26 16.62
N ALA A 173 5.75 -7.38 15.89
CA ALA A 173 6.15 -8.67 16.43
C ALA A 173 7.54 -8.60 17.08
N LEU A 174 8.52 -8.00 16.40
CA LEU A 174 9.87 -7.84 16.93
C LEU A 174 9.92 -6.93 18.17
N THR A 175 9.13 -5.85 18.18
CA THR A 175 9.04 -4.94 19.32
C THR A 175 8.46 -5.65 20.55
N GLN A 176 7.42 -6.46 20.35
CA GLN A 176 6.70 -7.13 21.43
C GLN A 176 7.51 -8.20 22.16
N VAL A 177 8.56 -8.75 21.54
CA VAL A 177 9.54 -9.62 22.21
C VAL A 177 10.22 -8.90 23.38
N PHE A 178 10.47 -7.60 23.25
CA PHE A 178 11.16 -6.81 24.26
C PHE A 178 10.21 -5.99 25.14
N ASN A 179 9.10 -5.54 24.56
CA ASN A 179 8.09 -4.76 25.27
C ASN A 179 6.69 -5.10 24.75
N PRO A 180 5.98 -6.03 25.41
CA PRO A 180 4.63 -6.46 25.01
C PRO A 180 3.57 -5.35 25.06
N ALA A 181 3.85 -4.23 25.74
CA ALA A 181 2.91 -3.11 25.85
C ALA A 181 2.97 -2.15 24.66
N LEU A 182 4.04 -2.19 23.85
CA LEU A 182 4.13 -1.39 22.63
C LEU A 182 3.27 -2.03 21.53
N ASP A 183 2.33 -1.26 21.00
CA ASP A 183 1.43 -1.70 19.93
C ASP A 183 1.59 -0.88 18.64
N GLY A 184 0.84 -1.26 17.62
CA GLY A 184 0.88 -0.59 16.31
C GLY A 184 0.39 0.86 16.33
N GLU A 185 -0.43 1.27 17.30
CA GLU A 185 -0.93 2.65 17.39
C GLU A 185 0.17 3.60 17.86
N GLU A 186 0.97 3.18 18.85
CA GLU A 186 2.11 3.98 19.34
C GLU A 186 3.29 3.99 18.34
N LEU A 187 3.43 2.93 17.55
CA LEU A 187 4.54 2.79 16.58
C LEU A 187 4.26 3.47 15.24
N PHE A 188 2.99 3.55 14.81
CA PHE A 188 2.63 4.08 13.50
C PHE A 188 1.51 5.12 13.57
N ASN A 189 1.86 6.38 13.28
CA ASN A 189 0.90 7.48 13.12
C ASN A 189 -0.14 7.25 11.99
N ASP A 190 0.14 6.33 11.08
CA ASP A 190 -0.68 6.07 9.90
C ASP A 190 -2.07 5.49 10.25
N PHE A 191 -2.26 4.88 11.43
CA PHE A 191 -3.59 4.41 11.85
C PHE A 191 -4.59 5.56 12.02
N HIS A 192 -4.12 6.67 12.62
CA HIS A 192 -4.92 7.88 12.74
C HIS A 192 -5.16 8.54 11.38
N ALA A 193 -4.15 8.58 10.52
CA ALA A 193 -4.27 9.14 9.17
C ALA A 193 -5.30 8.37 8.33
N ARG A 194 -5.20 7.02 8.26
CA ARG A 194 -6.16 6.20 7.50
C ARG A 194 -7.58 6.28 8.07
N ARG A 195 -7.73 6.44 9.38
CA ARG A 195 -9.03 6.66 10.00
C ARG A 195 -9.63 8.01 9.59
N GLU A 196 -8.82 9.06 9.57
CA GLU A 196 -9.24 10.38 9.11
C GLU A 196 -9.64 10.36 7.63
N GLU A 197 -8.86 9.68 6.79
CA GLU A 197 -9.14 9.46 5.36
C GLU A 197 -10.45 8.69 5.15
N ALA A 198 -10.70 7.64 5.94
CA ALA A 198 -11.96 6.90 5.91
C ALA A 198 -13.16 7.75 6.34
N LEU A 199 -12.99 8.63 7.34
CA LEU A 199 -14.03 9.57 7.78
C LEU A 199 -14.32 10.63 6.70
N ILE A 200 -13.28 11.15 6.04
CA ILE A 200 -13.40 12.06 4.89
C ILE A 200 -14.18 11.38 3.77
N LEU A 201 -13.79 10.17 3.39
CA LEU A 201 -14.48 9.36 2.38
C LEU A 201 -15.95 9.16 2.74
N TYR A 202 -16.24 8.71 3.97
CA TYR A 202 -17.59 8.46 4.43
C TYR A 202 -18.46 9.72 4.35
N ARG A 203 -17.94 10.86 4.82
CA ARG A 203 -18.66 12.14 4.77
C ARG A 203 -18.97 12.55 3.34
N ASP A 204 -18.02 12.39 2.43
CA ASP A 204 -18.20 12.82 1.04
C ASP A 204 -19.14 11.89 0.28
N LEU A 205 -19.07 10.58 0.51
CA LEU A 205 -20.04 9.61 -0.02
C LEU A 205 -21.45 9.87 0.52
N TRP A 206 -21.60 10.12 1.83
CA TRP A 206 -22.88 10.44 2.44
C TRP A 206 -23.51 11.70 1.81
N ASN A 207 -22.70 12.74 1.60
CA ASN A 207 -23.13 13.95 0.92
C ASN A 207 -23.56 13.68 -0.53
N LEU A 208 -22.82 12.85 -1.28
CA LEU A 208 -23.17 12.46 -2.64
C LEU A 208 -24.50 11.69 -2.69
N VAL A 209 -24.73 10.73 -1.78
CA VAL A 209 -26.00 10.01 -1.68
C VAL A 209 -27.15 10.96 -1.36
N GLY A 210 -26.94 11.91 -0.45
CA GLY A 210 -27.93 12.95 -0.13
C GLY A 210 -28.30 13.82 -1.33
N LEU A 211 -27.30 14.29 -2.08
CA LEU A 211 -27.48 15.09 -3.30
C LEU A 211 -28.13 14.28 -4.43
N ALA A 212 -27.78 13.01 -4.58
CA ALA A 212 -28.40 12.11 -5.56
C ALA A 212 -29.90 11.92 -5.26
N ARG A 213 -30.25 11.62 -4.01
CA ARG A 213 -31.65 11.50 -3.57
C ARG A 213 -32.43 12.81 -3.74
N ARG A 214 -31.78 13.95 -3.54
CA ARG A 214 -32.39 15.27 -3.75
C ARG A 214 -32.64 15.54 -5.23
N ALA A 215 -31.65 15.30 -6.08
CA ALA A 215 -31.78 15.46 -7.54
C ALA A 215 -32.87 14.55 -8.12
N ASP A 216 -33.01 13.34 -7.59
CA ASP A 216 -34.07 12.40 -7.97
C ASP A 216 -35.47 12.90 -7.56
N LYS A 217 -35.62 13.42 -6.34
CA LYS A 217 -36.90 13.93 -5.83
C LYS A 217 -37.34 15.26 -6.44
N GLU A 218 -36.43 16.22 -6.56
CA GLU A 218 -36.74 17.58 -6.99
C GLU A 218 -36.80 17.68 -8.52
N CYS A 219 -36.08 16.81 -9.25
CA CYS A 219 -36.06 16.76 -10.71
C CYS A 219 -35.82 18.13 -11.38
N ASP A 220 -35.04 19.00 -10.75
CA ASP A 220 -34.74 20.34 -11.23
C ASP A 220 -33.26 20.49 -11.67
N GLN A 221 -33.02 21.48 -12.51
CA GLN A 221 -31.71 21.71 -13.12
C GLN A 221 -30.64 22.15 -12.10
N PHE A 222 -31.04 22.83 -11.03
CA PHE A 222 -30.11 23.30 -10.00
C PHE A 222 -29.62 22.13 -9.14
N SER A 223 -30.51 21.23 -8.72
CA SER A 223 -30.14 20.03 -7.95
C SER A 223 -29.23 19.09 -8.73
N VAL A 224 -29.47 18.92 -10.03
CA VAL A 224 -28.59 18.12 -10.92
C VAL A 224 -27.23 18.79 -11.10
N ALA A 225 -27.18 20.10 -11.32
CA ALA A 225 -25.91 20.83 -11.45
C ALA A 225 -25.08 20.78 -10.16
N LEU A 226 -25.72 20.87 -9.00
CA LEU A 226 -25.07 20.74 -7.70
C LEU A 226 -24.49 19.34 -7.49
N LEU A 227 -25.23 18.29 -7.86
CA LEU A 227 -24.74 16.91 -7.82
C LEU A 227 -23.51 16.72 -8.72
N LEU A 228 -23.54 17.22 -9.96
CA LEU A 228 -22.42 17.12 -10.89
C LEU A 228 -21.17 17.84 -10.37
N ALA A 229 -21.33 19.03 -9.78
CA ALA A 229 -20.24 19.76 -9.16
C ALA A 229 -19.62 18.97 -7.98
N HIS A 230 -20.44 18.33 -7.15
CA HIS A 230 -19.97 17.50 -6.05
C HIS A 230 -19.35 16.18 -6.51
N LEU A 231 -19.85 15.57 -7.58
CA LEU A 231 -19.21 14.40 -8.19
C LEU A 231 -17.81 14.76 -8.67
N LYS A 232 -17.67 15.88 -9.40
CA LYS A 232 -16.35 16.35 -9.82
C LYS A 232 -15.43 16.62 -8.62
N ARG A 233 -15.93 17.28 -7.58
CA ARG A 233 -15.17 17.54 -6.35
C ARG A 233 -14.73 16.26 -5.64
N PHE A 234 -15.61 15.25 -5.59
CA PHE A 234 -15.26 13.94 -5.03
C PHE A 234 -14.16 13.26 -5.85
N ARG A 235 -14.31 13.25 -7.17
CA ARG A 235 -13.30 12.71 -8.10
C ARG A 235 -11.93 13.37 -7.92
N ASP A 236 -11.91 14.70 -7.84
CA ASP A 236 -10.67 15.48 -7.72
C ASP A 236 -10.11 15.49 -6.27
N GLY A 237 -10.82 14.90 -5.31
CA GLY A 237 -10.45 14.85 -3.90
C GLY A 237 -10.52 13.43 -3.37
N SER A 238 -11.54 13.17 -2.56
CA SER A 238 -11.67 12.00 -1.69
C SER A 238 -11.88 10.66 -2.41
N MET A 239 -12.09 10.65 -3.74
CA MET A 239 -12.11 9.43 -4.54
C MET A 239 -10.80 8.64 -4.42
N CYS A 240 -9.67 9.31 -4.15
CA CYS A 240 -8.40 8.64 -3.92
C CYS A 240 -8.41 7.68 -2.72
N PHE A 241 -9.36 7.85 -1.79
CA PHE A 241 -9.56 6.98 -0.63
C PHE A 241 -10.55 5.83 -0.88
N LEU A 242 -11.30 5.87 -1.99
CA LEU A 242 -12.19 4.77 -2.39
C LEU A 242 -11.33 3.58 -2.84
N MET A 243 -11.75 2.36 -2.52
CA MET A 243 -11.07 1.17 -3.03
C MET A 243 -11.03 1.22 -4.56
N TYR A 244 -9.87 0.97 -5.16
CA TYR A 244 -9.72 1.17 -6.60
C TYR A 244 -10.66 0.32 -7.46
N LYS A 245 -11.03 -0.88 -7.00
CA LYS A 245 -12.03 -1.73 -7.67
C LYS A 245 -13.37 -1.02 -7.91
N ASP A 246 -13.68 -0.01 -7.09
CA ASP A 246 -14.94 0.72 -7.10
C ASP A 246 -14.85 2.01 -7.95
N TRP A 247 -13.65 2.35 -8.45
CA TRP A 247 -13.44 3.54 -9.29
C TRP A 247 -14.08 3.39 -10.67
N GLU A 248 -14.07 2.18 -11.25
CA GLU A 248 -14.65 1.96 -12.57
C GLU A 248 -16.18 2.10 -12.52
N GLU A 249 -16.81 1.54 -11.49
CA GLU A 249 -18.23 1.71 -11.18
C GLU A 249 -18.58 3.18 -11.00
N TYR A 250 -17.77 3.92 -10.23
CA TYR A 250 -17.92 5.36 -10.04
C TYR A 250 -17.82 6.12 -11.38
N GLU A 251 -16.78 5.90 -12.19
CA GLU A 251 -16.58 6.58 -13.47
C GLU A 251 -17.69 6.23 -14.49
N ARG A 252 -18.14 4.97 -14.49
CA ARG A 252 -19.27 4.50 -15.30
C ARG A 252 -20.55 5.23 -14.90
N PHE A 253 -20.77 5.44 -13.60
CA PHE A 253 -21.88 6.21 -13.08
C PHE A 253 -21.79 7.68 -13.49
N VAL A 254 -20.66 8.36 -13.28
CA VAL A 254 -20.48 9.77 -13.66
C VAL A 254 -20.73 9.97 -15.15
N LYS A 255 -20.24 9.05 -16.00
CA LYS A 255 -20.50 9.07 -17.44
C LYS A 255 -21.99 8.95 -17.75
N LYS A 256 -22.73 8.06 -17.09
CA LYS A 256 -24.19 7.91 -17.28
C LYS A 256 -24.93 9.19 -16.90
N VAL A 257 -24.63 9.78 -15.75
CA VAL A 257 -25.28 11.03 -15.28
C VAL A 257 -24.94 12.21 -16.18
N THR A 258 -23.69 12.31 -16.65
CA THR A 258 -23.26 13.39 -17.55
C THR A 258 -23.83 13.24 -18.97
N ALA A 259 -24.03 12.00 -19.44
CA ALA A 259 -24.56 11.73 -20.78
C ALA A 259 -26.09 11.86 -20.86
N ALA A 260 -26.79 11.82 -19.73
CA ALA A 260 -28.24 12.02 -19.67
C ALA A 260 -28.59 13.42 -20.19
N ARG A 261 -29.42 13.47 -21.24
CA ARG A 261 -29.80 14.74 -21.90
C ARG A 261 -31.09 15.31 -21.33
N ARG A 262 -31.86 14.49 -20.60
CA ARG A 262 -33.11 14.87 -19.95
C ARG A 262 -33.05 14.47 -18.48
N ILE A 263 -33.63 15.30 -17.61
CA ILE A 263 -33.64 15.06 -16.16
C ILE A 263 -34.32 13.72 -15.81
N LEU A 264 -35.32 13.31 -16.59
CA LEU A 264 -36.01 12.01 -16.47
C LEU A 264 -35.12 10.79 -16.77
N GLU A 265 -34.01 10.95 -17.49
CA GLU A 265 -33.06 9.86 -17.78
C GLU A 265 -32.06 9.63 -16.64
N ILE A 266 -32.03 10.54 -15.66
CA ILE A 266 -31.08 10.55 -14.55
C ILE A 266 -31.57 9.62 -13.41
N GLY A 267 -32.89 9.50 -13.19
CA GLY A 267 -33.47 8.70 -12.10
C GLY A 267 -32.94 7.25 -11.99
N PRO A 268 -32.96 6.45 -13.08
CA PRO A 268 -32.41 5.08 -13.05
C PRO A 268 -30.90 5.03 -12.81
N ALA A 269 -30.16 6.08 -13.17
CA ALA A 269 -28.73 6.18 -12.88
C ALA A 269 -28.49 6.51 -11.39
N LEU A 270 -29.34 7.34 -10.77
CA LEU A 270 -29.25 7.74 -9.37
C LEU A 270 -29.65 6.63 -8.38
N GLU A 271 -30.66 5.81 -8.71
CA GLU A 271 -30.99 4.61 -7.92
C GLU A 271 -29.80 3.65 -7.83
N GLY A 272 -29.04 3.50 -8.92
CA GLY A 272 -27.83 2.68 -8.95
C GLY A 272 -26.75 3.13 -7.97
N LEU A 273 -26.61 4.44 -7.71
CA LEU A 273 -25.66 4.97 -6.73
C LEU A 273 -26.12 4.72 -5.29
N ALA A 274 -27.41 4.95 -5.03
CA ALA A 274 -27.99 4.76 -3.69
C ALA A 274 -28.07 3.29 -3.26
N CYS A 275 -28.00 2.36 -4.20
CA CYS A 275 -27.90 0.92 -3.93
C CYS A 275 -26.46 0.40 -3.87
N TYR A 276 -25.49 1.13 -4.42
CA TYR A 276 -24.08 0.74 -4.48
C TYR A 276 -23.26 1.29 -3.30
N LEU A 277 -23.62 2.47 -2.78
CA LEU A 277 -23.03 3.13 -1.61
C LEU A 277 -23.86 2.90 -0.36
#